data_AF-A0A970RC13-F1
#
_entry.id   AF-A0A970RC13-F1
#
_cell.length_a   1.000
_cell.length_b   1.000
_cell.length_c   1.000
_cell.angle_alpha   90.00
_cell.angle_beta   90.00
_cell.angle_gamma   90.00
#
_symmetry.space_group_name_H-M   'P 1'
#
loop_
_entity.id
_entity.type
_entity.pdbx_description
1 polymer ?
#
loop_
_entity_poly.entity_id
_entity_poly.type
_entity_poly.pdbx_seq_one_letter_code
_entity_poly.pdbx_strand_id
1 'polypeptide(L)'
;PALPIMIANGRRIEQRTELGTLEGLKGFQRHLRGCGFDPIEFDGRDPAAFVCTLWEMEQRLERRVHEKNSGILSYPLPIPYGIAESEKGFGFYGADENKAHNLPLPGNPHTDAHSRELFNTHIKPLYVAPEEMREALTLFKTHQAQARPLERDNPLANRHPKTPVQPELHYRADACSTMAALDRYFVDLVAANPDLRPRVGNPDELASNRLTEVLKTLRHRVSEPESDLEAVDGKIITVLNEEAVVSACLANQSGLNLVASYEAFCVKMLGAVRQSLIYSRQQKEVGRPAGWLGWPLVATSHTWENGKNQQSHQDTTFCEAMLGEMNDVSRVLFPADHNSMLALLPQIYSARGQIACIVAAKRERPAYFTQEQAEQLARDGAIVLKEYEGKDPLLLIANGSYQLEQVLRAAQRLEEADMGYRVVYLQEPGRFRAPRDRWELASLASDELIEQLFPDRFRMRVLLTHMRPEVIRGHLWPILPNANSTYVLGYRNRGGTLDEFGMQFVNRACWGNVLAACARLQDLPRTALLTIDEAAAVAGKGNPEILR
;
A
#
# COMPACT_ATOMS: atom_id res chain seq x y z
N PRO A 1 -7.52 17.36 -18.83
CA PRO A 1 -6.97 18.17 -17.73
C PRO A 1 -7.88 18.04 -16.50
N ALA A 2 -7.38 18.20 -15.28
CA ALA A 2 -8.24 18.26 -14.09
C ALA A 2 -8.68 19.71 -13.87
N LEU A 3 -9.99 19.91 -13.68
CA LEU A 3 -10.60 21.22 -13.41
C LEU A 3 -11.17 21.18 -11.98
N PRO A 4 -10.36 21.52 -10.97
CA PRO A 4 -10.80 21.45 -9.58
C PRO A 4 -11.86 22.51 -9.29
N ILE A 5 -12.87 22.12 -8.52
CA ILE A 5 -13.90 23.01 -7.98
C ILE A 5 -13.98 22.81 -6.48
N MET A 6 -13.84 23.90 -5.71
CA MET A 6 -14.19 23.94 -4.29
C MET A 6 -15.63 24.39 -4.15
N ILE A 7 -16.44 23.65 -3.40
CA ILE A 7 -17.75 24.11 -2.94
C ILE A 7 -17.57 24.82 -1.61
N ALA A 8 -17.53 26.15 -1.63
CA ALA A 8 -17.37 27.01 -0.46
C ALA A 8 -18.72 27.18 0.26
N ASN A 9 -19.20 26.10 0.90
CA ASN A 9 -20.48 26.09 1.61
C ASN A 9 -20.44 26.62 3.05
N GLY A 10 -19.27 27.08 3.50
CA GLY A 10 -19.05 27.75 4.77
C GLY A 10 -19.11 26.90 6.04
N ARG A 11 -19.41 25.58 5.96
CA ARG A 11 -19.72 24.77 7.16
C ARG A 11 -19.27 23.31 7.12
N ARG A 12 -18.70 22.84 8.23
CA ARG A 12 -18.42 21.42 8.56
C ARG A 12 -19.59 20.81 9.33
N ILE A 13 -19.35 19.69 10.01
CA ILE A 13 -20.38 18.99 10.82
C ILE A 13 -20.91 19.89 11.92
N GLU A 14 -20.03 20.47 12.73
CA GLU A 14 -20.41 21.20 13.95
C GLU A 14 -19.96 22.66 13.95
N GLN A 15 -19.21 23.09 12.93
CA GLN A 15 -18.51 24.38 12.94
C GLN A 15 -18.56 25.04 11.57
N ARG A 16 -18.42 26.36 11.55
CA ARG A 16 -18.12 27.10 10.33
C ARG A 16 -16.70 26.78 9.84
N THR A 17 -16.50 26.79 8.54
CA THR A 17 -15.16 26.80 7.94
C THR A 17 -14.64 28.22 7.88
N GLU A 18 -13.32 28.42 7.86
CA GLU A 18 -12.72 29.74 7.57
C GLU A 18 -13.23 30.32 6.24
N LEU A 19 -13.45 29.46 5.25
CA LEU A 19 -14.06 29.78 3.95
C LEU A 19 -15.51 30.30 4.04
N GLY A 20 -16.16 30.19 5.20
CA GLY A 20 -17.50 30.73 5.44
C GLY A 20 -17.52 32.23 5.73
N THR A 21 -16.37 32.90 5.60
CA THR A 21 -16.22 34.35 5.76
C THR A 21 -15.62 34.95 4.50
N LEU A 22 -15.96 36.20 4.20
CA LEU A 22 -15.40 36.92 3.05
C LEU A 22 -13.86 37.03 3.15
N GLU A 23 -13.33 37.20 4.35
CA GLU A 23 -11.89 37.29 4.58
C GLU A 23 -11.20 35.93 4.34
N GLY A 24 -11.76 34.84 4.86
CA GLY A 24 -11.21 33.50 4.65
C GLY A 24 -11.26 33.07 3.18
N LEU A 25 -12.33 33.40 2.45
CA LEU A 25 -12.45 33.16 1.02
C LEU A 25 -11.37 33.91 0.22
N LYS A 26 -11.21 35.23 0.47
CA LYS A 26 -10.15 36.04 -0.15
C LYS A 26 -8.75 35.54 0.20
N GLY A 27 -8.56 35.10 1.45
CA GLY A 27 -7.31 34.48 1.91
C GLY A 27 -6.99 33.20 1.13
N PHE A 28 -8.00 32.34 0.95
CA PHE A 28 -7.86 31.10 0.18
C PHE A 28 -7.54 31.35 -1.30
N GLN A 29 -8.19 32.32 -1.95
CA GLN A 29 -7.84 32.72 -3.32
C GLN A 29 -6.39 33.19 -3.42
N ARG A 30 -5.93 34.01 -2.47
CA ARG A 30 -4.54 34.49 -2.44
C ARG A 30 -3.56 33.32 -2.28
N HIS A 31 -3.87 32.38 -1.40
CA HIS A 31 -3.09 31.16 -1.21
C HIS A 31 -3.03 30.33 -2.51
N LEU A 32 -4.17 30.08 -3.16
CA LEU A 32 -4.24 29.37 -4.43
C LEU A 32 -3.37 30.01 -5.53
N ARG A 33 -3.41 31.34 -5.66
CA ARG A 33 -2.53 32.08 -6.60
C ARG A 33 -1.05 31.84 -6.28
N GLY A 34 -0.69 31.86 -4.99
CA GLY A 34 0.67 31.55 -4.53
C GLY A 34 1.10 30.11 -4.82
N CYS A 35 0.16 29.17 -4.91
CA CYS A 35 0.41 27.78 -5.26
C CYS A 35 0.32 27.48 -6.77
N GLY A 36 0.24 28.50 -7.63
CA GLY A 36 0.19 28.33 -9.09
C GLY A 36 -1.19 27.99 -9.64
N PHE A 37 -2.27 28.36 -8.95
CA PHE A 37 -3.64 28.27 -9.48
C PHE A 37 -4.18 29.62 -9.93
N ASP A 38 -5.20 29.60 -10.80
CA ASP A 38 -5.97 30.75 -11.25
C ASP A 38 -7.42 30.64 -10.73
N PRO A 39 -7.73 31.20 -9.55
CA PRO A 39 -9.05 31.04 -8.93
C PRO A 39 -10.12 31.86 -9.65
N ILE A 40 -11.29 31.23 -9.88
CA ILE A 40 -12.49 31.82 -10.50
C ILE A 40 -13.66 31.63 -9.53
N GLU A 41 -14.15 32.72 -8.93
CA GLU A 41 -15.36 32.71 -8.09
C GLU A 41 -16.61 32.73 -8.97
N PHE A 42 -17.62 31.99 -8.56
CA PHE A 42 -18.94 31.99 -9.19
C PHE A 42 -20.04 31.58 -8.21
N ASP A 43 -21.29 31.87 -8.56
CA ASP A 43 -22.45 31.50 -7.75
C ASP A 43 -22.69 29.99 -7.80
N GLY A 44 -22.40 29.30 -6.69
CA GLY A 44 -22.60 27.87 -6.53
C GLY A 44 -24.07 27.46 -6.36
N ARG A 45 -25.01 28.40 -6.40
CA ARG A 45 -26.47 28.15 -6.40
C ARG A 45 -27.05 28.12 -7.82
N ASP A 46 -26.30 28.59 -8.82
CA ASP A 46 -26.72 28.62 -10.22
C ASP A 46 -26.04 27.50 -11.02
N PRO A 47 -26.78 26.46 -11.46
CA PRO A 47 -26.24 25.41 -12.31
C PRO A 47 -25.61 25.92 -13.62
N ALA A 48 -26.11 27.02 -14.20
CA ALA A 48 -25.55 27.59 -15.41
C ALA A 48 -24.16 28.19 -15.16
N ALA A 49 -23.93 28.75 -13.97
CA ALA A 49 -22.64 29.28 -13.57
C ALA A 49 -21.55 28.19 -13.51
N PHE A 50 -21.89 26.95 -13.11
CA PHE A 50 -20.96 25.82 -13.20
C PHE A 50 -20.55 25.53 -14.64
N VAL A 51 -21.51 25.48 -15.57
CA VAL A 51 -21.25 25.19 -16.99
C VAL A 51 -20.39 26.28 -17.61
N CYS A 52 -20.74 27.55 -17.40
CA CYS A 52 -19.99 28.70 -17.89
C CYS A 52 -18.56 28.74 -17.31
N THR A 53 -18.41 28.43 -16.02
CA THR A 53 -17.08 28.42 -15.38
C THR A 53 -16.23 27.28 -15.90
N LEU A 54 -16.77 26.06 -16.03
CA LEU A 54 -16.04 24.93 -16.60
C LEU A 54 -15.57 25.22 -18.03
N TRP A 55 -16.44 25.80 -18.86
CA TRP A 55 -16.09 26.24 -20.20
C TRP A 55 -14.95 27.27 -20.19
N GLU A 56 -15.06 28.30 -19.37
CA GLU A 56 -14.01 29.33 -19.22
C GLU A 56 -12.68 28.73 -18.75
N MET A 57 -12.72 27.79 -17.80
CA MET A 57 -11.53 27.08 -17.33
C MET A 57 -10.86 26.29 -18.46
N GLU A 58 -11.64 25.60 -19.31
CA GLU A 58 -11.13 24.89 -20.48
C GLU A 58 -10.47 25.85 -21.48
N GLN A 59 -11.17 26.94 -21.84
CA GLN A 59 -10.67 27.94 -22.79
C GLN A 59 -9.38 28.60 -22.31
N ARG A 60 -9.30 28.97 -21.02
CA ARG A 60 -8.08 29.52 -20.42
C ARG A 60 -6.92 28.55 -20.49
N LEU A 61 -7.16 27.28 -20.18
CA LEU A 61 -6.11 26.28 -20.16
C LEU A 61 -5.60 25.97 -21.57
N GLU A 62 -6.51 25.82 -22.54
CA GLU A 62 -6.17 25.63 -23.95
C GLU A 62 -5.33 26.80 -24.48
N ARG A 63 -5.77 28.03 -24.21
CA ARG A 63 -5.02 29.25 -24.57
C ARG A 63 -3.62 29.27 -23.94
N ARG A 64 -3.50 28.97 -22.64
CA ARG A 64 -2.20 28.93 -21.95
C ARG A 64 -1.27 27.88 -22.53
N VAL A 65 -1.78 26.71 -22.89
CA VAL A 65 -0.99 25.67 -23.58
C VAL A 65 -0.52 26.15 -24.94
N HIS A 66 -1.39 26.82 -25.71
CA HIS A 66 -1.01 27.44 -26.98
C HIS A 66 0.08 28.51 -26.80
N GLU A 67 -0.11 29.46 -25.88
CA GLU A 67 0.86 30.51 -25.56
C GLU A 67 2.20 29.93 -25.08
N LYS A 68 2.17 28.84 -24.30
CA LYS A 68 3.37 28.10 -23.89
C LYS A 68 4.10 27.45 -25.06
N ASN A 69 3.36 26.84 -25.99
CA ASN A 69 3.95 26.22 -27.18
C ASN A 69 4.47 27.26 -28.18
N SER A 70 3.91 28.47 -28.16
CA SER A 70 4.36 29.63 -28.95
C SER A 70 5.48 30.44 -28.28
N GLY A 71 5.97 30.02 -27.10
CA GLY A 71 7.06 30.69 -26.39
C GLY A 71 6.69 31.97 -25.63
N ILE A 72 5.40 32.27 -25.48
CA ILE A 72 4.90 33.44 -24.74
C ILE A 72 4.88 33.18 -23.24
N LEU A 73 4.54 31.94 -22.83
CA LEU A 73 4.51 31.50 -21.44
C LEU A 73 5.51 30.37 -21.18
N SER A 74 6.00 30.30 -19.95
CA SER A 74 6.81 29.19 -19.45
C SER A 74 5.99 28.26 -18.56
N TYR A 75 6.40 27.00 -18.46
CA TYR A 75 5.87 26.07 -17.46
C TYR A 75 6.42 26.45 -16.06
N PRO A 76 5.66 26.26 -14.96
CA PRO A 76 4.30 25.74 -14.86
C PRO A 76 3.23 26.76 -15.27
N LEU A 77 2.17 26.26 -15.90
CA LEU A 77 1.02 27.08 -16.29
C LEU A 77 0.02 27.16 -15.13
N PRO A 78 -0.50 28.36 -14.78
CA PRO A 78 -1.53 28.47 -13.76
C PRO A 78 -2.74 27.60 -14.10
N ILE A 79 -3.13 26.72 -13.19
CA ILE A 79 -4.28 25.83 -13.40
C ILE A 79 -5.55 26.55 -12.95
N PRO A 80 -6.57 26.71 -13.81
CA PRO A 80 -7.86 27.28 -13.39
C PRO A 80 -8.47 26.50 -12.23
N TYR A 81 -9.02 27.20 -11.24
CA TYR A 81 -9.62 26.61 -10.05
C TYR A 81 -10.96 27.28 -9.75
N GLY A 82 -12.07 26.54 -9.85
CA GLY A 82 -13.40 27.07 -9.58
C GLY A 82 -13.67 27.16 -8.08
N ILE A 83 -14.27 28.27 -7.62
CA ILE A 83 -14.75 28.44 -6.25
C ILE A 83 -16.23 28.75 -6.30
N ALA A 84 -17.04 27.73 -6.04
CA ALA A 84 -18.50 27.81 -6.03
C ALA A 84 -18.96 28.29 -4.66
N GLU A 85 -19.38 29.55 -4.56
CA GLU A 85 -19.94 30.11 -3.33
C GLU A 85 -21.38 29.65 -3.16
N SER A 86 -21.67 28.96 -2.07
CA SER A 86 -23.02 28.46 -1.79
C SER A 86 -23.26 28.40 -0.29
N GLU A 87 -24.50 28.13 0.11
CA GLU A 87 -24.82 27.82 1.50
C GLU A 87 -24.95 26.30 1.67
N LYS A 88 -24.49 25.79 2.82
CA LYS A 88 -24.66 24.38 3.12
C LYS A 88 -26.15 24.03 3.21
N GLY A 89 -26.57 23.02 2.45
CA GLY A 89 -27.97 22.61 2.39
C GLY A 89 -28.87 23.57 1.61
N PHE A 90 -28.31 24.40 0.72
CA PHE A 90 -29.08 25.31 -0.16
C PHE A 90 -30.36 24.65 -0.68
N GLY A 91 -31.49 25.33 -0.46
CA GLY A 91 -32.83 24.90 -0.88
C GLY A 91 -33.47 23.79 -0.01
N PHE A 92 -32.91 23.48 1.15
CA PHE A 92 -33.53 22.61 2.15
C PHE A 92 -33.76 23.33 3.49
N TYR A 93 -34.60 22.75 4.36
CA TYR A 93 -34.77 23.24 5.73
C TYR A 93 -33.42 23.20 6.47
N GLY A 94 -33.11 24.25 7.25
CA GLY A 94 -31.82 24.37 7.95
C GLY A 94 -30.64 24.74 7.04
N ALA A 95 -30.88 25.29 5.84
CA ALA A 95 -29.84 25.86 4.98
C ALA A 95 -29.03 26.94 5.74
N ASP A 96 -27.73 27.00 5.46
CA ASP A 96 -26.74 27.76 6.23
C ASP A 96 -26.76 27.43 7.75
N GLU A 97 -27.12 26.20 8.13
CA GLU A 97 -26.91 25.70 9.49
C GLU A 97 -26.03 24.45 9.49
N ASN A 98 -25.43 24.17 10.64
CA ASN A 98 -24.67 22.94 10.83
C ASN A 98 -25.58 21.70 10.73
N LYS A 99 -26.87 21.85 11.09
CA LYS A 99 -27.89 20.80 11.00
C LYS A 99 -28.09 20.29 9.56
N ALA A 100 -27.84 21.11 8.54
CA ALA A 100 -27.86 20.69 7.15
C ALA A 100 -26.74 19.70 6.76
N HIS A 101 -25.84 19.35 7.68
CA HIS A 101 -24.87 18.28 7.41
C HIS A 101 -25.49 16.89 7.28
N ASN A 102 -26.59 16.64 8.00
CA ASN A 102 -27.25 15.34 8.03
C ASN A 102 -28.72 15.49 7.62
N LEU A 103 -29.67 15.12 8.48
CA LEU A 103 -31.10 15.28 8.27
C LEU A 103 -31.59 16.48 9.10
N PRO A 104 -31.79 17.67 8.50
CA PRO A 104 -32.12 18.87 9.25
C PRO A 104 -33.57 18.90 9.74
N LEU A 105 -34.45 18.11 9.14
CA LEU A 105 -35.87 18.03 9.54
C LEU A 105 -36.02 17.47 10.97
N PRO A 106 -36.98 17.99 11.76
CA PRO A 106 -37.18 17.54 13.13
C PRO A 106 -37.76 16.11 13.24
N GLY A 107 -38.34 15.59 12.16
CA GLY A 107 -38.93 14.25 12.10
C GLY A 107 -39.02 13.70 10.67
N ASN A 108 -39.57 12.49 10.54
CA ASN A 108 -39.74 11.84 9.24
C ASN A 108 -40.94 12.44 8.49
N PRO A 109 -40.77 13.10 7.33
CA PRO A 109 -41.86 13.73 6.58
C PRO A 109 -42.91 12.75 6.06
N HIS A 110 -42.63 11.44 6.06
CA HIS A 110 -43.62 10.42 5.74
C HIS A 110 -44.72 10.33 6.83
N THR A 111 -44.34 10.43 8.10
CA THR A 111 -45.23 10.21 9.26
C THR A 111 -45.51 11.46 10.08
N ASP A 112 -44.67 12.49 9.99
CA ASP A 112 -44.81 13.76 10.71
C ASP A 112 -45.26 14.88 9.77
N ALA A 113 -46.47 15.40 10.01
CA ALA A 113 -47.08 16.42 9.16
C ALA A 113 -46.28 17.74 9.19
N HIS A 114 -45.72 18.11 10.34
CA HIS A 114 -44.94 19.33 10.48
C HIS A 114 -43.63 19.26 9.67
N SER A 115 -42.88 18.16 9.78
CA SER A 115 -41.67 17.94 8.98
C SER A 115 -41.95 17.91 7.47
N ARG A 116 -43.11 17.35 7.07
CA ARG A 116 -43.54 17.37 5.67
C ARG A 116 -43.84 18.78 5.17
N GLU A 117 -44.48 19.61 6.00
CA GLU A 117 -44.74 21.01 5.67
C GLU A 117 -43.43 21.81 5.55
N LEU A 118 -42.50 21.63 6.49
CA LEU A 118 -41.16 22.23 6.43
C LEU A 118 -40.41 21.80 5.17
N PHE A 119 -40.42 20.50 4.85
CA PHE A 119 -39.79 20.00 3.63
C PHE A 119 -40.37 20.65 2.37
N ASN A 120 -41.70 20.60 2.20
CA ASN A 120 -42.38 21.15 1.02
C ASN A 120 -42.20 22.66 0.88
N THR A 121 -42.18 23.39 2.00
CA THR A 121 -42.00 24.85 2.01
C THR A 121 -40.60 25.23 1.54
N HIS A 122 -39.57 24.59 2.11
CA HIS A 122 -38.18 24.93 1.82
C HIS A 122 -37.71 24.44 0.45
N ILE A 123 -38.20 23.29 -0.03
CA ILE A 123 -37.81 22.75 -1.35
C ILE A 123 -38.52 23.44 -2.51
N LYS A 124 -39.56 24.25 -2.24
CA LYS A 124 -40.38 24.90 -3.27
C LYS A 124 -39.57 25.65 -4.34
N PRO A 125 -38.49 26.41 -4.00
CA PRO A 125 -37.67 27.07 -5.01
C PRO A 125 -36.86 26.11 -5.90
N LEU A 126 -36.62 24.87 -5.45
CA LEU A 126 -35.91 23.83 -6.21
C LEU A 126 -36.87 22.89 -6.95
N TYR A 127 -38.19 23.08 -6.82
CA TYR A 127 -39.17 22.22 -7.46
C TYR A 127 -39.20 22.45 -8.97
N VAL A 128 -38.94 21.38 -9.73
CA VAL A 128 -39.11 21.35 -11.18
C VAL A 128 -40.32 20.47 -11.50
N ALA A 129 -41.24 20.96 -12.34
CA ALA A 129 -42.43 20.21 -12.71
C ALA A 129 -42.03 18.93 -13.49
N PRO A 130 -42.74 17.79 -13.32
CA PRO A 130 -42.41 16.55 -14.03
C PRO A 130 -42.43 16.66 -15.57
N GLU A 131 -43.20 17.59 -16.12
CA GLU A 131 -43.23 17.86 -17.57
C GLU A 131 -41.97 18.58 -18.03
N GLU A 132 -41.60 19.66 -17.35
CA GLU A 132 -40.35 20.38 -17.59
C GLU A 132 -39.12 19.47 -17.42
N MET A 133 -39.13 18.58 -16.41
CA MET A 133 -38.08 17.58 -16.23
C MET A 133 -37.99 16.60 -17.41
N ARG A 134 -39.13 16.17 -17.97
CA ARG A 134 -39.15 15.30 -19.17
C ARG A 134 -38.63 16.02 -20.41
N GLU A 135 -38.98 17.28 -20.59
CA GLU A 135 -38.47 18.12 -21.67
C GLU A 135 -36.95 18.29 -21.55
N ALA A 136 -36.45 18.64 -20.35
CA ALA A 136 -35.03 18.75 -20.06
C ALA A 136 -34.28 17.43 -20.34
N LEU A 137 -34.82 16.29 -19.89
CA LEU A 137 -34.22 14.98 -20.16
C LEU A 137 -34.11 14.69 -21.66
N THR A 138 -35.09 15.13 -22.45
CA THR A 138 -35.06 14.95 -23.91
C THR A 138 -33.93 15.77 -24.54
N LEU A 139 -33.70 16.99 -24.05
CA LEU A 139 -32.59 17.85 -24.47
C LEU A 139 -31.22 17.29 -24.09
N PHE A 140 -31.08 16.67 -22.91
CA PHE A 140 -29.80 16.11 -22.45
C PHE A 140 -29.50 14.71 -22.98
N LYS A 141 -30.49 13.99 -23.54
CA LYS A 141 -30.31 12.64 -24.09
C LYS A 141 -29.65 12.65 -25.48
N THR A 142 -28.50 13.30 -25.59
CA THR A 142 -27.77 13.51 -26.85
C THR A 142 -26.58 12.57 -27.02
N HIS A 143 -26.32 11.67 -26.07
CA HIS A 143 -25.21 10.70 -26.11
C HIS A 143 -25.10 9.96 -27.44
N GLN A 144 -26.22 9.47 -27.99
CA GLN A 144 -26.24 8.78 -29.28
C GLN A 144 -25.86 9.72 -30.44
N ALA A 145 -26.43 10.92 -30.47
CA ALA A 145 -26.14 11.93 -31.48
C ALA A 145 -24.68 12.43 -31.42
N GLN A 146 -24.11 12.49 -30.21
CA GLN A 146 -22.71 12.90 -29.96
C GLN A 146 -21.72 11.74 -30.05
N ALA A 147 -22.20 10.51 -30.27
CA ALA A 147 -21.39 9.28 -30.16
C ALA A 147 -20.57 9.20 -28.85
N ARG A 148 -21.13 9.76 -27.75
CA ARG A 148 -20.47 9.82 -26.44
C ARG A 148 -21.01 8.71 -25.53
N PRO A 149 -20.16 7.89 -24.90
CA PRO A 149 -20.63 6.90 -23.94
C PRO A 149 -21.37 7.56 -22.77
N LEU A 150 -22.21 6.80 -22.08
CA LEU A 150 -22.76 7.24 -20.80
C LEU A 150 -21.62 7.45 -19.80
N GLU A 151 -21.80 8.35 -18.83
CA GLU A 151 -20.78 8.68 -17.83
C GLU A 151 -20.32 7.43 -17.07
N ARG A 152 -21.25 6.52 -16.76
CA ARG A 152 -20.96 5.23 -16.10
C ARG A 152 -20.11 4.28 -16.95
N ASP A 153 -20.20 4.40 -18.27
CA ASP A 153 -19.51 3.56 -19.26
C ASP A 153 -18.24 4.25 -19.78
N ASN A 154 -17.96 5.48 -19.32
CA ASN A 154 -16.76 6.20 -19.67
C ASN A 154 -15.53 5.47 -19.08
N PRO A 155 -14.42 5.35 -19.82
CA PRO A 155 -13.17 4.77 -19.29
C PRO A 155 -12.64 5.45 -18.02
N LEU A 156 -13.07 6.70 -17.74
CA LEU A 156 -12.84 7.41 -16.49
C LEU A 156 -13.50 6.76 -15.27
N ALA A 157 -14.71 6.23 -15.44
CA ALA A 157 -15.47 5.51 -14.42
C ALA A 157 -15.15 4.01 -14.40
N ASN A 158 -14.86 3.42 -15.57
CA ASN A 158 -14.53 2.01 -15.71
C ASN A 158 -13.09 1.82 -16.21
N ARG A 159 -12.16 1.71 -15.25
CA ARG A 159 -10.73 1.52 -15.49
C ARG A 159 -10.42 0.06 -15.78
N HIS A 160 -9.98 -0.23 -17.01
CA HIS A 160 -9.54 -1.58 -17.39
C HIS A 160 -8.36 -1.54 -18.38
N PRO A 161 -7.17 -1.06 -17.97
CA PRO A 161 -5.99 -1.05 -18.83
C PRO A 161 -5.62 -2.45 -19.33
N LYS A 162 -4.93 -2.51 -20.48
CA LYS A 162 -4.41 -3.76 -21.05
C LYS A 162 -3.51 -4.48 -20.04
N THR A 163 -3.54 -5.81 -20.06
CA THR A 163 -2.58 -6.60 -19.27
C THR A 163 -1.17 -6.30 -19.77
N PRO A 164 -0.21 -5.97 -18.88
CA PRO A 164 1.15 -5.65 -19.28
C PRO A 164 1.84 -6.84 -19.94
N VAL A 165 2.65 -6.55 -20.95
CA VAL A 165 3.64 -7.48 -21.47
C VAL A 165 4.75 -7.61 -20.42
N GLN A 166 5.00 -8.83 -19.94
CA GLN A 166 6.01 -9.07 -18.91
C GLN A 166 7.41 -9.11 -19.56
N PRO A 167 8.42 -8.47 -18.96
CA PRO A 167 9.80 -8.58 -19.43
C PRO A 167 10.38 -9.97 -19.12
N GLU A 168 11.52 -10.28 -19.73
CA GLU A 168 12.29 -11.48 -19.40
C GLU A 168 12.81 -11.41 -17.95
N LEU A 169 12.82 -12.55 -17.25
CA LEU A 169 13.29 -12.64 -15.87
C LEU A 169 14.74 -13.14 -15.85
N HIS A 170 15.64 -12.33 -15.28
CA HIS A 170 17.05 -12.68 -15.14
C HIS A 170 17.38 -13.08 -13.69
N TYR A 171 17.28 -14.38 -13.40
CA TYR A 171 17.64 -14.94 -12.10
C TYR A 171 19.16 -14.97 -11.89
N ARG A 172 19.59 -14.96 -10.62
CA ARG A 172 21.01 -14.85 -10.23
C ARG A 172 21.41 -15.92 -9.23
N ALA A 173 22.69 -16.28 -9.22
CA ALA A 173 23.27 -17.20 -8.23
C ALA A 173 24.17 -16.48 -7.20
N ASP A 174 24.53 -15.23 -7.45
CA ASP A 174 25.38 -14.43 -6.59
C ASP A 174 24.57 -13.52 -5.66
N ALA A 175 25.21 -13.03 -4.59
CA ALA A 175 24.57 -12.17 -3.62
C ALA A 175 24.09 -10.86 -4.27
N CYS A 176 22.85 -10.48 -3.99
CA CYS A 176 22.25 -9.27 -4.54
C CYS A 176 21.14 -8.74 -3.62
N SER A 177 20.87 -7.45 -3.70
CA SER A 177 19.77 -6.83 -2.97
C SER A 177 18.42 -7.24 -3.56
N THR A 178 17.41 -7.46 -2.70
CA THR A 178 16.03 -7.68 -3.15
C THR A 178 15.52 -6.48 -3.96
N MET A 179 15.94 -5.27 -3.60
CA MET A 179 15.54 -4.03 -4.28
C MET A 179 16.10 -3.92 -5.71
N ALA A 180 17.24 -4.55 -5.99
CA ALA A 180 17.83 -4.52 -7.34
C ALA A 180 16.98 -5.31 -8.36
N ALA A 181 16.34 -6.40 -7.92
CA ALA A 181 15.38 -7.13 -8.75
C ALA A 181 14.22 -6.23 -9.17
N LEU A 182 13.65 -5.49 -8.21
CA LEU A 182 12.55 -4.55 -8.46
C LEU A 182 12.97 -3.39 -9.36
N ASP A 183 14.13 -2.80 -9.08
CA ASP A 183 14.67 -1.65 -9.81
C ASP A 183 14.77 -1.98 -11.30
N ARG A 184 15.44 -3.10 -11.63
CA ARG A 184 15.62 -3.51 -13.01
C ARG A 184 14.31 -3.94 -13.67
N TYR A 185 13.53 -4.78 -12.99
CA TYR A 185 12.27 -5.28 -13.52
C TYR A 185 11.30 -4.15 -13.87
N PHE A 186 11.17 -3.13 -13.02
CA PHE A 186 10.22 -2.04 -13.29
C PHE A 186 10.64 -1.20 -14.50
N VAL A 187 11.95 -0.96 -14.68
CA VAL A 187 12.46 -0.29 -15.89
C VAL A 187 12.12 -1.09 -17.14
N ASP A 188 12.39 -2.39 -17.13
CA ASP A 188 12.14 -3.27 -18.28
C ASP A 188 10.62 -3.41 -18.56
N LEU A 189 9.79 -3.46 -17.51
CA LEU A 189 8.33 -3.47 -17.63
C LEU A 189 7.81 -2.17 -18.27
N VAL A 190 8.30 -1.02 -17.85
CA VAL A 190 7.89 0.27 -18.43
C VAL A 190 8.32 0.36 -19.90
N ALA A 191 9.53 -0.08 -20.23
CA ALA A 191 10.02 -0.11 -21.60
C ALA A 191 9.18 -1.03 -22.51
N ALA A 192 8.75 -2.19 -22.01
CA ALA A 192 7.89 -3.12 -22.73
C ALA A 192 6.44 -2.62 -22.91
N ASN A 193 6.02 -1.60 -22.17
CA ASN A 193 4.63 -1.13 -22.13
C ASN A 193 4.49 0.39 -22.30
N PRO A 194 4.88 0.96 -23.47
CA PRO A 194 4.89 2.42 -23.68
C PRO A 194 3.51 3.07 -23.58
N ASP A 195 2.43 2.33 -23.83
CA ASP A 195 1.04 2.80 -23.72
C ASP A 195 0.56 2.93 -22.27
N LEU A 196 1.25 2.31 -21.31
CA LEU A 196 0.88 2.35 -19.89
C LEU A 196 1.70 3.43 -19.19
N ARG A 197 1.02 4.45 -18.67
CA ARG A 197 1.69 5.55 -17.97
C ARG A 197 2.39 5.06 -16.69
N PRO A 198 3.72 5.16 -16.57
CA PRO A 198 4.41 4.86 -15.32
C PRO A 198 4.23 5.99 -14.30
N ARG A 199 4.14 5.61 -13.02
CA ARG A 199 4.11 6.53 -11.89
C ARG A 199 4.84 5.90 -10.70
N VAL A 200 5.82 6.64 -10.18
CA VAL A 200 6.54 6.23 -8.96
C VAL A 200 6.25 7.24 -7.85
N GLY A 201 5.75 6.77 -6.72
CA GLY A 201 5.59 7.59 -5.52
C GLY A 201 6.86 7.52 -4.67
N ASN A 202 7.48 8.67 -4.40
CA ASN A 202 8.75 8.74 -3.69
C ASN A 202 8.78 9.85 -2.63
N PRO A 203 8.86 9.53 -1.33
CA PRO A 203 9.00 10.53 -0.29
C PRO A 203 10.48 10.93 -0.06
N ASP A 204 11.21 11.22 -1.15
CA ASP A 204 12.64 11.61 -1.15
C ASP A 204 13.65 10.51 -0.72
N GLU A 205 13.32 9.25 -1.00
CA GLU A 205 14.11 8.09 -0.51
C GLU A 205 14.66 7.15 -1.61
N LEU A 206 14.48 7.44 -2.91
CA LEU A 206 14.67 6.48 -4.02
C LEU A 206 16.10 5.92 -4.10
N ALA A 207 17.10 6.81 -4.14
CA ALA A 207 18.51 6.42 -4.18
C ALA A 207 18.90 5.64 -2.91
N SER A 208 18.39 6.06 -1.75
CA SER A 208 18.66 5.40 -0.47
C SER A 208 18.04 4.00 -0.36
N ASN A 209 17.01 3.73 -1.17
CA ASN A 209 16.28 2.46 -1.30
C ASN A 209 16.76 1.61 -2.50
N ARG A 210 17.91 1.95 -3.11
CA ARG A 210 18.54 1.19 -4.22
C ARG A 210 17.70 1.12 -5.51
N LEU A 211 16.83 2.11 -5.73
CA LEU A 211 16.04 2.24 -6.97
C LEU A 211 16.71 3.22 -7.94
N THR A 212 17.96 2.93 -8.30
CA THR A 212 18.86 3.84 -9.01
C THR A 212 18.55 3.86 -10.51
N GLU A 213 18.27 2.71 -11.11
CA GLU A 213 17.94 2.63 -12.55
C GLU A 213 16.55 3.22 -12.81
N VAL A 214 15.57 2.97 -11.93
CA VAL A 214 14.28 3.66 -11.95
C VAL A 214 14.47 5.17 -11.91
N LEU A 215 15.33 5.69 -11.02
CA LEU A 215 15.62 7.11 -10.91
C LEU A 215 16.21 7.68 -12.22
N LYS A 216 17.24 7.04 -12.76
CA LYS A 216 17.90 7.46 -14.02
C LYS A 216 16.94 7.45 -15.20
N THR A 217 16.12 6.41 -15.35
CA THR A 217 15.24 6.25 -16.51
C THR A 217 13.99 7.12 -16.40
N LEU A 218 13.35 7.17 -15.23
CA LEU A 218 12.04 7.78 -15.08
C LEU A 218 12.06 9.23 -14.63
N ARG A 219 13.14 9.65 -13.95
CA ARG A 219 13.43 11.02 -13.49
C ARG A 219 12.39 11.63 -12.54
N HIS A 220 12.85 12.48 -11.63
CA HIS A 220 12.00 13.31 -10.79
C HIS A 220 11.19 14.27 -11.66
N ARG A 221 9.89 14.37 -11.37
CA ARG A 221 9.03 15.36 -11.97
C ARG A 221 9.20 16.69 -11.24
N VAL A 222 9.82 17.66 -11.91
CA VAL A 222 10.03 19.01 -11.38
C VAL A 222 9.58 20.08 -12.39
N SER A 223 9.46 21.33 -11.96
CA SER A 223 9.13 22.43 -12.88
C SER A 223 10.35 22.98 -13.61
N GLU A 224 11.50 22.99 -12.93
CA GLU A 224 12.75 23.55 -13.41
C GLU A 224 13.85 22.50 -13.15
N PRO A 225 14.19 21.66 -14.14
CA PRO A 225 15.22 20.63 -13.96
C PRO A 225 16.61 21.22 -13.77
N GLU A 226 17.33 20.78 -12.74
CA GLU A 226 18.71 21.19 -12.44
C GLU A 226 19.74 20.06 -12.67
N SER A 227 19.27 18.83 -12.94
CA SER A 227 20.12 17.66 -13.15
C SER A 227 19.56 16.68 -14.19
N ASP A 228 20.39 15.73 -14.63
CA ASP A 228 19.97 14.65 -15.56
C ASP A 228 18.95 13.69 -14.94
N LEU A 229 18.77 13.73 -13.61
CA LEU A 229 17.80 12.92 -12.87
C LEU A 229 16.43 13.61 -12.75
N GLU A 230 16.26 14.77 -13.36
CA GLU A 230 15.07 15.60 -13.30
C GLU A 230 14.51 15.87 -14.69
N ALA A 231 13.19 16.00 -14.77
CA ALA A 231 12.52 16.38 -16.00
C ALA A 231 11.14 16.98 -15.73
N VAL A 232 10.73 17.93 -16.58
CA VAL A 232 9.35 18.46 -16.57
C VAL A 232 8.32 17.38 -16.81
N ASP A 233 8.67 16.35 -17.59
CA ASP A 233 7.83 15.20 -17.88
C ASP A 233 8.19 13.94 -17.06
N GLY A 234 9.01 14.10 -16.01
CA GLY A 234 9.41 13.01 -15.10
C GLY A 234 8.22 12.20 -14.58
N LYS A 235 8.47 10.92 -14.31
CA LYS A 235 7.43 9.95 -13.90
C LYS A 235 7.44 9.70 -12.40
N ILE A 236 8.51 10.06 -11.72
CA ILE A 236 8.63 10.02 -10.26
C ILE A 236 7.98 11.27 -9.65
N ILE A 237 7.03 11.08 -8.75
CA ILE A 237 6.43 12.16 -7.94
C ILE A 237 7.14 12.17 -6.61
N THR A 238 7.88 13.26 -6.37
CA THR A 238 8.62 13.45 -5.12
C THR A 238 8.01 14.55 -4.29
N VAL A 239 7.52 14.17 -3.11
CA VAL A 239 6.98 15.05 -2.08
C VAL A 239 7.28 14.39 -0.75
N LEU A 240 7.79 15.14 0.25
CA LEU A 240 8.08 14.64 1.60
C LEU A 240 6.76 14.47 2.40
N ASN A 241 5.89 13.61 1.87
CA ASN A 241 4.59 13.24 2.40
C ASN A 241 4.16 11.92 1.74
N GLU A 242 4.16 10.86 2.54
CA GLU A 242 3.90 9.50 2.10
C GLU A 242 2.46 9.34 1.56
N GLU A 243 1.49 9.99 2.20
CA GLU A 243 0.08 9.99 1.75
C GLU A 243 -0.08 10.66 0.38
N ALA A 244 0.62 11.77 0.15
CA ALA A 244 0.55 12.49 -1.13
C ALA A 244 1.15 11.66 -2.27
N VAL A 245 2.32 11.03 -2.06
CA VAL A 245 2.99 10.25 -3.11
C VAL A 245 2.24 8.95 -3.42
N VAL A 246 1.66 8.27 -2.43
CA VAL A 246 0.82 7.09 -2.68
C VAL A 246 -0.48 7.48 -3.39
N SER A 247 -1.07 8.63 -3.05
CA SER A 247 -2.28 9.14 -3.69
C SER A 247 -2.06 9.43 -5.18
N ALA A 248 -0.86 9.89 -5.56
CA ALA A 248 -0.50 10.06 -6.97
C ALA A 248 -0.48 8.73 -7.76
N CYS A 249 -0.06 7.63 -7.13
CA CYS A 249 -0.13 6.28 -7.70
C CYS A 249 -1.57 5.74 -7.72
N LEU A 250 -2.32 5.93 -6.62
CA LEU A 250 -3.73 5.54 -6.54
C LEU A 250 -4.60 6.26 -7.58
N ALA A 251 -4.25 7.48 -7.97
CA ALA A 251 -4.89 8.21 -9.06
C ALA A 251 -4.51 7.70 -10.47
N ASN A 252 -3.42 6.92 -10.60
CA ASN A 252 -2.92 6.38 -11.87
C ASN A 252 -3.40 4.94 -12.12
N GLN A 253 -4.69 4.69 -11.94
CA GLN A 253 -5.31 3.36 -12.03
C GLN A 253 -5.25 2.69 -13.42
N SER A 254 -4.98 3.47 -14.49
CA SER A 254 -4.81 2.97 -15.86
C SER A 254 -3.35 2.72 -16.25
N GLY A 255 -2.40 2.85 -15.32
CA GLY A 255 -0.97 2.80 -15.60
C GLY A 255 -0.21 1.82 -14.73
N LEU A 256 1.13 1.88 -14.85
CA LEU A 256 2.06 1.12 -14.02
C LEU A 256 2.46 1.95 -12.81
N ASN A 257 2.41 1.35 -11.62
CA ASN A 257 2.65 2.05 -10.37
C ASN A 257 3.73 1.37 -9.55
N LEU A 258 4.50 2.15 -8.81
CA LEU A 258 5.45 1.69 -7.81
C LEU A 258 5.51 2.72 -6.68
N VAL A 259 5.46 2.27 -5.43
CA VAL A 259 5.76 3.12 -4.28
C VAL A 259 6.83 2.43 -3.45
N ALA A 260 7.84 3.18 -3.01
CA ALA A 260 8.85 2.68 -2.10
C ALA A 260 9.12 3.73 -1.02
N SER A 261 9.07 3.30 0.25
CA SER A 261 9.34 4.16 1.40
C SER A 261 9.99 3.37 2.54
N TYR A 262 10.59 4.09 3.49
CA TYR A 262 11.04 3.53 4.76
C TYR A 262 9.88 2.88 5.50
N GLU A 263 10.07 1.63 5.94
CA GLU A 263 9.01 0.83 6.55
C GLU A 263 8.24 1.58 7.66
N ALA A 264 8.96 2.22 8.58
CA ALA A 264 8.37 2.89 9.73
C ALA A 264 7.43 4.05 9.34
N PHE A 265 7.59 4.62 8.13
CA PHE A 265 6.77 5.72 7.65
C PHE A 265 5.67 5.28 6.69
N CYS A 266 5.71 4.05 6.19
CA CYS A 266 4.66 3.52 5.33
C CYS A 266 3.27 3.57 5.99
N VAL A 267 3.20 3.52 7.32
CA VAL A 267 1.94 3.64 8.08
C VAL A 267 1.16 4.92 7.79
N LYS A 268 1.83 6.01 7.41
CA LYS A 268 1.17 7.27 7.01
C LYS A 268 0.34 7.12 5.73
N MET A 269 0.61 6.10 4.91
CA MET A 269 -0.15 5.78 3.69
C MET A 269 -1.42 4.96 3.97
N LEU A 270 -1.56 4.39 5.17
CA LEU A 270 -2.57 3.36 5.46
C LEU A 270 -4.00 3.82 5.16
N GLY A 271 -4.34 5.06 5.51
CA GLY A 271 -5.68 5.62 5.28
C GLY A 271 -6.07 5.60 3.80
N ALA A 272 -5.23 6.18 2.93
CA ALA A 272 -5.47 6.25 1.50
C ALA A 272 -5.50 4.87 0.82
N VAL A 273 -4.57 3.99 1.20
CA VAL A 273 -4.47 2.62 0.66
C VAL A 273 -5.71 1.80 1.05
N ARG A 274 -6.11 1.82 2.32
CA ARG A 274 -7.27 1.06 2.83
C ARG A 274 -8.56 1.43 2.10
N GLN A 275 -8.81 2.72 1.86
CA GLN A 275 -10.02 3.14 1.13
C GLN A 275 -10.08 2.54 -0.28
N SER A 276 -8.93 2.47 -0.96
CA SER A 276 -8.85 1.90 -2.30
C SER A 276 -9.07 0.38 -2.31
N LEU A 277 -8.56 -0.32 -1.29
CA LEU A 277 -8.79 -1.76 -1.10
C LEU A 277 -10.25 -2.09 -0.79
N ILE A 278 -10.88 -1.34 0.12
CA ILE A 278 -12.30 -1.49 0.45
C ILE A 278 -13.15 -1.26 -0.80
N TYR A 279 -12.87 -0.19 -1.56
CA TYR A 279 -13.61 0.09 -2.78
C TYR A 279 -13.44 -1.02 -3.84
N SER A 280 -12.23 -1.54 -4.02
CA SER A 280 -11.96 -2.67 -4.90
C SER A 280 -12.74 -3.93 -4.50
N ARG A 281 -12.84 -4.20 -3.18
CA ARG A 281 -13.66 -5.31 -2.67
C ARG A 281 -15.15 -5.07 -2.90
N GLN A 282 -15.68 -3.88 -2.59
CA GLN A 282 -17.09 -3.55 -2.82
C GLN A 282 -17.47 -3.69 -4.31
N GLN A 283 -16.57 -3.29 -5.20
CA GLN A 283 -16.70 -3.51 -6.64
C GLN A 283 -16.88 -5.01 -6.99
N LYS A 284 -16.10 -5.90 -6.36
CA LYS A 284 -16.25 -7.35 -6.48
C LYS A 284 -17.58 -7.86 -5.92
N GLU A 285 -18.03 -7.32 -4.79
CA GLU A 285 -19.30 -7.69 -4.12
C GLU A 285 -20.53 -7.38 -5.00
N VAL A 286 -20.52 -6.26 -5.72
CA VAL A 286 -21.60 -5.86 -6.64
C VAL A 286 -21.46 -6.45 -8.05
N GLY A 287 -20.54 -7.40 -8.26
CA GLY A 287 -20.34 -8.10 -9.54
C GLY A 287 -19.61 -7.29 -10.61
N ARG A 288 -18.83 -6.27 -10.21
CA ARG A 288 -18.06 -5.40 -11.12
C ARG A 288 -16.62 -5.22 -10.60
N PRO A 289 -15.81 -6.28 -10.54
CA PRO A 289 -14.48 -6.23 -9.93
C PRO A 289 -13.62 -5.12 -10.55
N ALA A 290 -12.75 -4.53 -9.73
CA ALA A 290 -11.82 -3.50 -10.16
C ALA A 290 -10.93 -3.98 -11.33
N GLY A 291 -10.88 -3.21 -12.42
CA GLY A 291 -10.05 -3.53 -13.59
C GLY A 291 -8.66 -2.91 -13.59
N TRP A 292 -8.31 -2.08 -12.60
CA TRP A 292 -6.98 -1.47 -12.48
C TRP A 292 -5.90 -2.51 -12.14
N LEU A 293 -4.67 -2.28 -12.62
CA LEU A 293 -3.55 -3.22 -12.49
C LEU A 293 -3.02 -3.31 -11.07
N GLY A 294 -2.68 -4.50 -10.61
CA GLY A 294 -1.97 -4.68 -9.35
C GLY A 294 -0.58 -4.06 -9.38
N TRP A 295 -0.10 -3.63 -8.21
CA TRP A 295 1.20 -2.98 -8.09
C TRP A 295 1.79 -3.10 -6.69
N PRO A 296 3.12 -3.01 -6.55
CA PRO A 296 3.80 -3.12 -5.27
C PRO A 296 3.90 -1.78 -4.52
N LEU A 297 3.58 -1.83 -3.23
CA LEU A 297 3.92 -0.81 -2.25
C LEU A 297 5.00 -1.41 -1.33
N VAL A 298 6.21 -0.87 -1.43
CA VAL A 298 7.41 -1.47 -0.87
C VAL A 298 7.84 -0.75 0.40
N ALA A 299 7.86 -1.48 1.50
CA ALA A 299 8.46 -1.12 2.77
C ALA A 299 9.90 -1.65 2.80
N THR A 300 10.87 -0.74 2.62
CA THR A 300 12.31 -1.07 2.63
C THR A 300 13.06 -0.14 3.58
N SER A 301 14.39 -0.19 3.60
CA SER A 301 15.20 0.41 4.68
C SER A 301 14.61 0.04 6.05
N HIS A 302 14.23 -1.23 6.16
CA HIS A 302 13.21 -1.67 7.10
C HIS A 302 13.79 -1.83 8.51
N THR A 303 12.94 -2.19 9.47
CA THR A 303 13.22 -2.22 10.92
C THR A 303 14.58 -2.85 11.29
N TRP A 304 14.95 -4.00 10.72
CA TRP A 304 16.18 -4.72 11.07
C TRP A 304 17.49 -4.15 10.48
N GLU A 305 17.42 -3.19 9.56
CA GLU A 305 18.60 -2.65 8.87
C GLU A 305 18.77 -1.13 9.06
N ASN A 306 17.92 -0.49 9.87
CA ASN A 306 17.84 0.96 10.06
C ASN A 306 18.43 1.45 11.40
N GLY A 307 19.69 1.09 11.67
CA GLY A 307 20.41 1.49 12.89
C GLY A 307 20.75 2.99 12.95
N LYS A 308 21.11 3.59 11.81
CA LYS A 308 21.58 5.00 11.76
C LYS A 308 20.53 6.02 12.22
N ASN A 309 19.25 5.68 12.12
CA ASN A 309 18.13 6.59 12.40
C ASN A 309 17.42 6.28 13.72
N GLN A 310 17.96 5.37 14.54
CA GLN A 310 17.44 4.98 15.85
C GLN A 310 16.02 4.39 15.82
N GLN A 311 15.40 4.32 17.01
CA GLN A 311 14.14 3.65 17.28
C GLN A 311 12.94 4.23 16.51
N SER A 312 12.97 5.50 16.09
CA SER A 312 11.87 6.14 15.34
C SER A 312 11.69 5.59 13.92
N HIS A 313 12.69 4.89 13.40
CA HIS A 313 12.68 4.25 12.08
C HIS A 313 12.56 2.72 12.15
N GLN A 314 12.22 2.20 13.33
CA GLN A 314 12.17 0.77 13.64
C GLN A 314 10.73 0.45 14.05
N ASP A 315 9.87 0.21 13.06
CA ASP A 315 8.46 -0.09 13.28
C ASP A 315 7.89 -0.94 12.14
N THR A 316 7.31 -2.10 12.49
CA THR A 316 6.72 -3.08 11.58
C THR A 316 5.21 -2.89 11.40
N THR A 317 4.61 -1.85 12.00
CA THR A 317 3.15 -1.63 12.06
C THR A 317 2.48 -1.63 10.68
N PHE A 318 3.14 -1.15 9.63
CA PHE A 318 2.51 -1.05 8.32
C PHE A 318 2.19 -2.42 7.71
N CYS A 319 3.17 -3.34 7.63
CA CYS A 319 2.93 -4.67 7.07
C CYS A 319 1.98 -5.49 7.97
N GLU A 320 2.03 -5.28 9.28
CA GLU A 320 1.09 -5.84 10.26
C GLU A 320 -0.35 -5.38 10.01
N ALA A 321 -0.56 -4.08 9.81
CA ALA A 321 -1.88 -3.51 9.51
C ALA A 321 -2.40 -3.99 8.14
N MET A 322 -1.53 -4.06 7.13
CA MET A 322 -1.87 -4.57 5.80
C MET A 322 -2.22 -6.06 5.82
N LEU A 323 -1.60 -6.84 6.72
CA LEU A 323 -1.97 -8.25 6.94
C LEU A 323 -3.38 -8.36 7.56
N GLY A 324 -3.83 -7.34 8.29
CA GLY A 324 -5.21 -7.24 8.77
C GLY A 324 -6.26 -7.05 7.67
N GLU A 325 -5.88 -6.53 6.50
CA GLU A 325 -6.78 -6.36 5.35
C GLU A 325 -7.15 -7.71 4.71
N MET A 326 -8.12 -7.72 3.79
CA MET A 326 -8.59 -8.94 3.11
C MET A 326 -7.58 -9.41 2.04
N ASN A 327 -7.23 -10.71 2.05
CA ASN A 327 -6.04 -11.23 1.34
C ASN A 327 -6.22 -11.18 -0.18
N ASP A 328 -7.46 -11.33 -0.63
CA ASP A 328 -7.81 -11.29 -2.04
C ASP A 328 -7.72 -9.88 -2.66
N VAL A 329 -7.54 -8.82 -1.86
CA VAL A 329 -7.25 -7.45 -2.34
C VAL A 329 -5.92 -6.89 -1.82
N SER A 330 -5.40 -7.41 -0.70
CA SER A 330 -4.17 -6.96 -0.04
C SER A 330 -3.25 -8.15 0.23
N ARG A 331 -2.17 -8.28 -0.54
CA ARG A 331 -1.14 -9.30 -0.31
C ARG A 331 -0.02 -8.71 0.54
N VAL A 332 0.51 -9.48 1.49
CA VAL A 332 1.69 -9.11 2.29
C VAL A 332 2.80 -10.11 2.04
N LEU A 333 3.92 -9.63 1.51
CA LEU A 333 4.98 -10.43 0.91
C LEU A 333 6.34 -10.10 1.54
N PHE A 334 7.11 -11.13 1.83
CA PHE A 334 8.45 -11.05 2.41
C PHE A 334 9.43 -11.81 1.51
N PRO A 335 9.89 -11.25 0.38
CA PRO A 335 10.96 -11.88 -0.40
C PRO A 335 12.26 -11.94 0.42
N ALA A 336 12.95 -13.09 0.40
CA ALA A 336 14.19 -13.25 1.18
C ALA A 336 15.43 -12.79 0.41
N ASP A 337 15.39 -12.81 -0.92
CA ASP A 337 16.50 -12.53 -1.81
C ASP A 337 16.03 -11.93 -3.16
N HIS A 338 16.99 -11.68 -4.05
CA HIS A 338 16.75 -11.18 -5.39
C HIS A 338 15.76 -12.04 -6.19
N ASN A 339 15.95 -13.37 -6.21
CA ASN A 339 15.16 -14.27 -7.06
C ASN A 339 13.72 -14.39 -6.57
N SER A 340 13.52 -14.53 -5.25
CA SER A 340 12.20 -14.57 -4.64
C SER A 340 11.42 -13.27 -4.84
N MET A 341 12.09 -12.11 -4.84
CA MET A 341 11.48 -10.84 -5.26
C MET A 341 11.12 -10.84 -6.74
N LEU A 342 12.04 -11.21 -7.62
CA LEU A 342 11.84 -11.19 -9.07
C LEU A 342 10.65 -12.05 -9.51
N ALA A 343 10.54 -13.27 -8.96
CA ALA A 343 9.46 -14.20 -9.28
C ALA A 343 8.05 -13.70 -8.87
N LEU A 344 7.96 -12.79 -7.89
CA LEU A 344 6.69 -12.20 -7.47
C LEU A 344 6.16 -11.15 -8.45
N LEU A 345 7.03 -10.45 -9.17
CA LEU A 345 6.64 -9.23 -9.88
C LEU A 345 5.66 -9.46 -11.05
N PRO A 346 5.81 -10.51 -11.89
CA PRO A 346 4.86 -10.77 -12.98
C PRO A 346 3.43 -10.95 -12.50
N GLN A 347 3.23 -11.70 -11.41
CA GLN A 347 1.89 -11.93 -10.87
C GLN A 347 1.30 -10.68 -10.21
N ILE A 348 2.13 -9.83 -9.59
CA ILE A 348 1.67 -8.57 -9.00
C ILE A 348 1.15 -7.63 -10.09
N TYR A 349 1.91 -7.44 -11.16
CA TYR A 349 1.52 -6.53 -12.26
C TYR A 349 0.46 -7.12 -13.20
N SER A 350 0.23 -8.43 -13.15
CA SER A 350 -0.88 -9.09 -13.87
C SER A 350 -2.18 -9.13 -13.07
N ALA A 351 -2.11 -8.94 -11.75
CA ALA A 351 -3.28 -8.92 -10.88
C ALA A 351 -4.20 -7.73 -11.17
N ARG A 352 -5.44 -7.81 -10.68
CA ARG A 352 -6.46 -6.78 -10.84
C ARG A 352 -7.05 -6.41 -9.50
N GLY A 353 -7.17 -5.11 -9.22
CA GLY A 353 -7.80 -4.65 -7.99
C GLY A 353 -7.02 -4.95 -6.71
N GLN A 354 -5.72 -5.24 -6.81
CA GLN A 354 -4.88 -5.69 -5.69
C GLN A 354 -3.70 -4.76 -5.43
N ILE A 355 -3.34 -4.56 -4.17
CA ILE A 355 -2.06 -3.94 -3.78
C ILE A 355 -1.23 -5.00 -3.05
N ALA A 356 0.04 -5.10 -3.41
CA ALA A 356 1.00 -5.96 -2.74
C ALA A 356 1.90 -5.13 -1.81
N CYS A 357 1.73 -5.29 -0.50
CA CYS A 357 2.68 -4.80 0.49
C CYS A 357 3.91 -5.71 0.51
N ILE A 358 5.07 -5.19 0.10
CA ILE A 358 6.32 -5.94 0.07
C ILE A 358 7.25 -5.40 1.13
N VAL A 359 7.74 -6.27 2.02
CA VAL A 359 8.81 -5.94 2.97
C VAL A 359 10.13 -6.45 2.41
N ALA A 360 11.03 -5.53 2.02
CA ALA A 360 12.20 -5.84 1.22
C ALA A 360 13.49 -5.29 1.85
N ALA A 361 14.50 -6.14 2.01
CA ALA A 361 15.82 -5.74 2.50
C ALA A 361 16.59 -4.99 1.41
N LYS A 362 17.16 -3.82 1.74
CA LYS A 362 17.95 -3.07 0.75
C LYS A 362 19.38 -3.53 0.65
N ARG A 363 19.94 -4.15 1.70
CA ARG A 363 21.31 -4.66 1.68
C ARG A 363 21.41 -5.88 0.77
N GLU A 364 22.62 -6.20 0.34
CA GLU A 364 22.87 -7.44 -0.40
C GLU A 364 22.56 -8.64 0.50
N ARG A 365 21.90 -9.64 -0.08
CA ARG A 365 21.56 -10.90 0.59
C ARG A 365 22.08 -12.05 -0.26
N PRO A 366 22.47 -13.18 0.37
CA PRO A 366 22.77 -14.40 -0.37
C PRO A 366 21.63 -14.78 -1.31
N ALA A 367 21.96 -15.41 -2.44
CA ALA A 367 20.98 -16.12 -3.25
C ALA A 367 20.56 -17.39 -2.51
N TYR A 368 19.46 -17.32 -1.76
CA TYR A 368 18.92 -18.44 -0.99
C TYR A 368 18.16 -19.43 -1.87
N PHE A 369 17.53 -18.93 -2.95
CA PHE A 369 16.64 -19.73 -3.79
C PHE A 369 17.12 -19.82 -5.23
N THR A 370 17.06 -21.03 -5.79
CA THR A 370 17.16 -21.22 -7.24
C THR A 370 15.96 -20.60 -7.95
N GLN A 371 16.01 -20.53 -9.28
CA GLN A 371 14.87 -20.10 -10.09
C GLN A 371 13.61 -20.92 -9.76
N GLU A 372 13.71 -22.25 -9.73
CA GLU A 372 12.57 -23.14 -9.49
C GLU A 372 11.96 -22.92 -8.11
N GLN A 373 12.81 -22.73 -7.09
CA GLN A 373 12.37 -22.44 -5.73
C GLN A 373 11.72 -21.06 -5.61
N ALA A 374 12.27 -20.04 -6.27
CA ALA A 374 11.69 -18.70 -6.29
C ALA A 374 10.32 -18.69 -6.99
N GLU A 375 10.19 -19.40 -8.12
CA GLU A 375 8.92 -19.57 -8.81
C GLU A 375 7.91 -20.37 -7.98
N GLN A 376 8.37 -21.40 -7.25
CA GLN A 376 7.52 -22.11 -6.30
C GLN A 376 7.03 -21.19 -5.19
N LEU A 377 7.92 -20.38 -4.59
CA LEU A 377 7.54 -19.40 -3.58
C LEU A 377 6.53 -18.37 -4.10
N ALA A 378 6.67 -17.94 -5.36
CA ALA A 378 5.71 -17.02 -5.97
C ALA A 378 4.32 -17.64 -6.14
N ARG A 379 4.24 -18.94 -6.44
CA ARG A 379 2.97 -19.68 -6.59
C ARG A 379 2.33 -20.07 -5.25
N ASP A 380 3.14 -20.64 -4.36
CA ASP A 380 2.65 -21.34 -3.17
C ASP A 380 2.63 -20.43 -1.94
N GLY A 381 3.49 -19.41 -1.91
CA GLY A 381 3.66 -18.48 -0.79
C GLY A 381 4.59 -18.98 0.31
N ALA A 382 5.02 -20.25 0.25
CA ALA A 382 5.98 -20.85 1.17
C ALA A 382 6.65 -22.08 0.53
N ILE A 383 7.79 -22.50 1.08
CA ILE A 383 8.55 -23.67 0.59
C ILE A 383 9.22 -24.42 1.75
N VAL A 384 9.28 -25.75 1.66
CA VAL A 384 10.21 -26.54 2.49
C VAL A 384 11.61 -26.35 1.92
N LEU A 385 12.48 -25.65 2.67
CA LEU A 385 13.82 -25.31 2.21
C LEU A 385 14.85 -26.39 2.56
N LYS A 386 14.75 -26.97 3.76
CA LYS A 386 15.67 -27.99 4.25
C LYS A 386 14.97 -28.91 5.23
N GLU A 387 15.34 -30.19 5.25
CA GLU A 387 14.87 -31.17 6.22
C GLU A 387 16.03 -32.08 6.62
N TYR A 388 16.08 -32.46 7.90
CA TYR A 388 17.05 -33.40 8.44
C TYR A 388 16.31 -34.42 9.30
N GLU A 389 16.55 -35.70 9.03
CA GLU A 389 16.01 -36.79 9.82
C GLU A 389 16.89 -36.97 11.07
N GLY A 390 16.28 -36.78 12.23
CA GLY A 390 16.93 -36.90 13.52
C GLY A 390 15.89 -37.06 14.64
N LYS A 391 16.33 -36.96 15.89
CA LYS A 391 15.45 -37.15 17.05
C LYS A 391 14.54 -35.94 17.27
N ASP A 392 13.33 -36.18 17.77
CA ASP A 392 12.37 -35.16 18.24
C ASP A 392 12.16 -33.98 17.28
N PRO A 393 11.60 -34.22 16.08
CA PRO A 393 11.65 -33.28 14.97
C PRO A 393 10.92 -31.95 15.25
N LEU A 394 11.61 -30.84 14.95
CA LEU A 394 11.13 -29.46 15.09
C LEU A 394 10.74 -28.86 13.73
N LEU A 395 9.67 -28.06 13.69
CA LEU A 395 9.36 -27.23 12.52
C LEU A 395 9.85 -25.80 12.75
N LEU A 396 10.87 -25.40 12.02
CA LEU A 396 11.39 -24.04 12.01
C LEU A 396 10.76 -23.27 10.83
N ILE A 397 10.12 -22.16 11.13
CA ILE A 397 9.48 -21.30 10.13
C ILE A 397 10.22 -19.96 10.13
N ALA A 398 10.68 -19.53 8.96
CA ALA A 398 11.30 -18.23 8.77
C ALA A 398 10.40 -17.32 7.94
N ASN A 399 10.24 -16.08 8.36
CA ASN A 399 9.53 -15.05 7.62
C ASN A 399 10.34 -13.75 7.65
N GLY A 400 10.84 -13.31 6.50
CA GLY A 400 11.77 -12.19 6.37
C GLY A 400 13.20 -12.62 6.03
N SER A 401 13.91 -11.76 5.29
CA SER A 401 15.25 -12.06 4.75
C SER A 401 16.31 -12.28 5.84
N TYR A 402 16.32 -11.43 6.86
CA TYR A 402 17.26 -11.53 7.99
C TYR A 402 16.93 -12.71 8.90
N GLN A 403 15.65 -13.00 9.08
CA GLN A 403 15.16 -14.10 9.89
C GLN A 403 15.47 -15.46 9.27
N LEU A 404 15.42 -15.57 7.94
CA LEU A 404 15.83 -16.79 7.23
C LEU A 404 17.29 -17.17 7.55
N GLU A 405 18.20 -16.20 7.54
CA GLU A 405 19.60 -16.44 7.88
C GLU A 405 19.77 -17.01 9.30
N GLN A 406 19.08 -16.42 10.28
CA GLN A 406 19.17 -16.87 11.67
C GLN A 406 18.55 -18.25 11.88
N VAL A 407 17.45 -18.56 11.17
CA VAL A 407 16.85 -19.90 11.20
C VAL A 407 17.77 -20.94 10.57
N LEU A 408 18.44 -20.63 9.46
CA LEU A 408 19.38 -21.54 8.82
C LEU A 408 20.60 -21.84 9.70
N ARG A 409 21.14 -20.83 10.38
CA ARG A 409 22.22 -21.02 11.37
C ARG A 409 21.76 -21.90 12.55
N ALA A 410 20.55 -21.68 13.06
CA ALA A 410 19.99 -22.54 14.11
C ALA A 410 19.78 -23.98 13.62
N ALA A 411 19.27 -24.16 12.39
CA ALA A 411 19.07 -25.47 11.79
C ALA A 411 20.39 -26.25 11.66
N GLN A 412 21.48 -25.59 11.27
CA GLN A 412 22.81 -26.20 11.25
C GLN A 412 23.23 -26.73 12.63
N ARG A 413 23.03 -25.95 13.70
CA ARG A 413 23.38 -26.37 15.07
C ARG A 413 22.51 -27.52 15.58
N LEU A 414 21.24 -27.61 15.14
CA LEU A 414 20.38 -28.77 15.42
C LEU A 414 20.89 -30.03 14.71
N GLU A 415 21.34 -29.89 13.46
CA GLU A 415 21.93 -30.99 12.68
C GLU A 415 23.18 -31.54 13.37
N GLU A 416 24.07 -30.66 13.83
CA GLU A 416 25.27 -31.03 14.59
C GLU A 416 24.96 -31.75 15.92
N ALA A 417 23.75 -31.55 16.45
CA ALA A 417 23.25 -32.20 17.65
C ALA A 417 22.38 -33.46 17.38
N ASP A 418 22.30 -33.93 16.12
CA ASP A 418 21.47 -35.08 15.70
C ASP A 418 19.96 -34.90 16.00
N MET A 419 19.49 -33.64 15.93
CA MET A 419 18.09 -33.28 16.19
C MET A 419 17.36 -33.01 14.89
N GLY A 420 16.23 -33.71 14.72
CA GLY A 420 15.43 -33.63 13.51
C GLY A 420 14.83 -32.24 13.34
N TYR A 421 14.78 -31.76 12.11
CA TYR A 421 14.10 -30.50 11.81
C TYR A 421 13.58 -30.43 10.39
N ARG A 422 12.62 -29.53 10.18
CA ARG A 422 12.21 -29.02 8.88
C ARG A 422 12.26 -27.50 8.92
N VAL A 423 12.88 -26.88 7.92
CA VAL A 423 12.85 -25.44 7.69
C VAL A 423 11.83 -25.12 6.59
N VAL A 424 10.84 -24.30 6.93
CA VAL A 424 9.90 -23.71 5.97
C VAL A 424 10.17 -22.22 5.87
N TYR A 425 10.37 -21.72 4.66
CA TYR A 425 10.35 -20.29 4.41
C TYR A 425 8.92 -19.86 4.07
N LEU A 426 8.40 -18.87 4.80
CA LEU A 426 7.06 -18.33 4.67
C LEU A 426 7.13 -16.92 4.07
N GLN A 427 6.94 -16.84 2.74
CA GLN A 427 6.99 -15.59 1.98
C GLN A 427 5.68 -14.80 2.05
N GLU A 428 4.53 -15.48 1.98
CA GLU A 428 3.20 -14.86 1.96
C GLU A 428 2.34 -15.41 3.10
N PRO A 429 2.46 -14.86 4.32
CA PRO A 429 1.68 -15.34 5.47
C PRO A 429 0.17 -15.28 5.25
N GLY A 430 -0.33 -14.32 4.45
CA GLY A 430 -1.76 -14.15 4.17
C GLY A 430 -2.46 -15.38 3.58
N ARG A 431 -1.73 -16.29 2.91
CA ARG A 431 -2.26 -17.54 2.34
C ARG A 431 -2.52 -18.65 3.36
N PHE A 432 -1.98 -18.55 4.57
CA PHE A 432 -1.99 -19.61 5.60
C PHE A 432 -2.78 -19.24 6.85
N ARG A 433 -3.73 -18.31 6.71
CA ARG A 433 -4.65 -17.87 7.77
C ARG A 433 -6.02 -18.51 7.64
N ALA A 434 -6.87 -18.30 8.64
CA ALA A 434 -8.29 -18.66 8.53
C ALA A 434 -9.02 -17.66 7.61
N PRO A 435 -9.85 -18.11 6.65
CA PRO A 435 -10.63 -17.22 5.79
C PRO A 435 -11.73 -16.53 6.60
N ARG A 436 -12.03 -15.26 6.31
CA ARG A 436 -13.20 -14.57 6.89
C ARG A 436 -14.43 -14.64 6.01
N ASP A 437 -14.26 -14.90 4.71
CA ASP A 437 -15.34 -15.13 3.76
C ASP A 437 -14.91 -16.00 2.57
N ARG A 438 -15.85 -16.23 1.63
CA ARG A 438 -15.65 -17.05 0.44
C ARG A 438 -14.60 -16.50 -0.54
N TRP A 439 -14.38 -15.18 -0.58
CA TRP A 439 -13.43 -14.59 -1.51
C TRP A 439 -12.01 -14.74 -0.99
N GLU A 440 -11.82 -14.60 0.32
CA GLU A 440 -10.55 -14.93 0.95
C GLU A 440 -10.23 -16.41 0.83
N LEU A 441 -11.20 -17.30 1.08
CA LEU A 441 -11.01 -18.74 0.94
C LEU A 441 -10.39 -19.11 -0.42
N ALA A 442 -10.85 -18.49 -1.51
CA ALA A 442 -10.33 -18.72 -2.86
C ALA A 442 -8.88 -18.24 -3.09
N SER A 443 -8.32 -17.43 -2.19
CA SER A 443 -6.95 -16.90 -2.24
C SER A 443 -5.97 -17.62 -1.31
N LEU A 444 -6.44 -18.54 -0.46
CA LEU A 444 -5.62 -19.26 0.51
C LEU A 444 -4.92 -20.47 -0.13
N ALA A 445 -3.93 -20.99 0.58
CA ALA A 445 -3.33 -22.28 0.26
C ALA A 445 -4.36 -23.42 0.39
N SER A 446 -4.22 -24.47 -0.41
CA SER A 446 -5.05 -25.67 -0.27
C SER A 446 -4.64 -26.47 0.97
N ASP A 447 -5.54 -27.32 1.46
CA ASP A 447 -5.28 -28.17 2.63
C ASP A 447 -4.09 -29.12 2.37
N GLU A 448 -3.92 -29.61 1.13
CA GLU A 448 -2.79 -30.45 0.74
C GLU A 448 -1.45 -29.71 0.83
N LEU A 449 -1.43 -28.45 0.40
CA LEU A 449 -0.22 -27.62 0.48
C LEU A 449 0.09 -27.28 1.95
N ILE A 450 -0.94 -27.03 2.76
CA ILE A 450 -0.78 -26.80 4.21
C ILE A 450 -0.18 -28.03 4.88
N GLU A 451 -0.71 -29.23 4.62
CA GLU A 451 -0.19 -30.48 5.19
C GLU A 451 1.23 -30.77 4.68
N GLN A 452 1.52 -30.48 3.41
CA GLN A 452 2.87 -30.64 2.87
C GLN A 452 3.89 -29.76 3.59
N LEU A 453 3.55 -28.50 3.87
CA LEU A 453 4.46 -27.52 4.47
C LEU A 453 4.52 -27.62 6.00
N PHE A 454 3.36 -27.71 6.65
CA PHE A 454 3.18 -27.61 8.10
C PHE A 454 2.50 -28.86 8.71
N PRO A 455 3.00 -30.09 8.45
CA PRO A 455 2.27 -31.30 8.83
C PRO A 455 2.15 -31.44 10.34
N ASP A 456 1.05 -32.04 10.79
CA ASP A 456 0.73 -32.22 12.21
C ASP A 456 1.76 -33.09 12.96
N ARG A 457 2.57 -33.88 12.23
CA ARG A 457 3.69 -34.64 12.83
C ARG A 457 4.71 -33.72 13.51
N PHE A 458 4.90 -32.49 13.05
CA PHE A 458 5.73 -31.50 13.73
C PHE A 458 4.91 -30.73 14.77
N ARG A 459 4.81 -31.32 15.97
CA ARG A 459 4.06 -30.73 17.09
C ARG A 459 4.75 -29.51 17.69
N MET A 460 6.09 -29.48 17.64
CA MET A 460 6.92 -28.41 18.17
C MET A 460 7.31 -27.47 17.04
N ARG A 461 6.91 -26.21 17.15
CA ARG A 461 7.06 -25.21 16.08
C ARG A 461 7.77 -23.96 16.59
N VAL A 462 8.75 -23.45 15.85
CA VAL A 462 9.40 -22.17 16.13
C VAL A 462 9.30 -21.30 14.89
N LEU A 463 8.55 -20.20 14.99
CA LEU A 463 8.49 -19.17 13.95
C LEU A 463 9.39 -18.00 14.34
N LEU A 464 10.31 -17.62 13.46
CA LEU A 464 11.03 -16.36 13.53
C LEU A 464 10.53 -15.44 12.41
N THR A 465 9.93 -14.31 12.78
CA THR A 465 9.31 -13.36 11.85
C THR A 465 9.97 -11.99 11.88
N HIS A 466 9.86 -11.28 10.75
CA HIS A 466 10.15 -9.86 10.64
C HIS A 466 9.28 -9.02 11.58
N MET A 467 8.01 -9.40 11.76
CA MET A 467 6.98 -8.64 12.50
C MET A 467 7.03 -8.87 14.02
N ARG A 468 6.10 -8.22 14.74
CA ARG A 468 5.83 -8.53 16.14
C ARG A 468 5.22 -9.94 16.31
N PRO A 469 5.73 -10.77 17.24
CA PRO A 469 5.27 -12.14 17.44
C PRO A 469 3.77 -12.29 17.68
N GLU A 470 3.19 -11.39 18.49
CA GLU A 470 1.78 -11.43 18.86
C GLU A 470 0.85 -11.22 17.66
N VAL A 471 1.25 -10.38 16.70
CA VAL A 471 0.44 -10.05 15.52
C VAL A 471 0.43 -11.23 14.55
N ILE A 472 1.61 -11.70 14.13
CA ILE A 472 1.68 -12.81 13.17
C ILE A 472 1.04 -14.08 13.75
N ARG A 473 1.23 -14.35 15.04
CA ARG A 473 0.62 -15.49 15.72
C ARG A 473 -0.90 -15.43 15.67
N GLY A 474 -1.48 -14.25 15.89
CA GLY A 474 -2.93 -14.05 15.82
C GLY A 474 -3.49 -14.36 14.42
N HIS A 475 -2.77 -13.98 13.37
CA HIS A 475 -3.20 -14.27 11.99
C HIS A 475 -2.97 -15.72 11.57
N LEU A 476 -1.89 -16.34 12.04
CA LEU A 476 -1.45 -17.67 11.62
C LEU A 476 -1.76 -18.77 12.63
N TRP A 477 -2.76 -18.57 13.50
CA TRP A 477 -3.19 -19.58 14.46
C TRP A 477 -3.51 -20.96 13.82
N PRO A 478 -3.97 -21.11 12.55
CA PRO A 478 -4.17 -22.43 11.96
C PRO A 478 -2.87 -23.23 11.82
N ILE A 479 -1.76 -22.58 11.45
CA ILE A 479 -0.45 -23.22 11.34
C ILE A 479 0.42 -23.05 12.60
N LEU A 480 -0.09 -22.36 13.63
CA LEU A 480 0.53 -22.15 14.95
C LEU A 480 -0.46 -22.45 16.11
N PRO A 481 -1.09 -23.65 16.14
CA PRO A 481 -2.32 -23.86 16.92
C PRO A 481 -2.13 -23.88 18.44
N ASN A 482 -1.02 -24.43 18.96
CA ASN A 482 -0.83 -24.64 20.40
C ASN A 482 0.28 -23.74 20.99
N ALA A 483 -0.06 -22.93 22.00
CA ALA A 483 0.88 -22.03 22.68
C ALA A 483 1.95 -22.71 23.53
N ASN A 484 1.68 -23.91 24.03
CA ASN A 484 2.65 -24.66 24.82
C ASN A 484 3.67 -25.38 23.93
N SER A 485 3.35 -25.63 22.66
CA SER A 485 4.24 -26.31 21.71
C SER A 485 4.72 -25.41 20.57
N THR A 486 4.42 -24.10 20.62
CA THR A 486 4.81 -23.14 19.57
C THR A 486 5.44 -21.89 20.16
N TYR A 487 6.67 -21.59 19.73
CA TYR A 487 7.35 -20.33 20.00
C TYR A 487 7.30 -19.41 18.77
N VAL A 488 7.00 -18.14 18.99
CA VAL A 488 7.07 -17.09 17.96
C VAL A 488 8.03 -16.01 18.44
N LEU A 489 9.03 -15.72 17.62
CA LEU A 489 10.10 -14.76 17.84
C LEU A 489 10.03 -13.69 16.74
N GLY A 490 10.48 -12.47 17.04
CA GLY A 490 10.37 -11.35 16.11
C GLY A 490 10.64 -10.02 16.78
N TYR A 491 10.13 -8.94 16.20
CA TYR A 491 10.35 -7.59 16.71
C TYR A 491 9.64 -7.36 18.05
N ARG A 492 10.31 -6.75 19.04
CA ARG A 492 9.82 -6.56 20.41
C ARG A 492 9.83 -5.09 20.85
N ASN A 493 9.80 -4.16 19.89
CA ASN A 493 9.95 -2.73 20.13
C ASN A 493 11.24 -2.40 20.93
N ARG A 494 12.33 -3.12 20.62
CA ARG A 494 13.68 -2.86 21.13
C ARG A 494 14.58 -2.46 19.99
N GLY A 495 15.41 -1.45 20.23
CA GLY A 495 16.18 -0.85 19.16
C GLY A 495 16.97 0.37 19.61
N GLY A 496 17.36 1.20 18.65
CA GLY A 496 18.32 2.28 18.83
C GLY A 496 19.40 2.25 17.74
N THR A 497 20.58 2.81 18.04
CA THR A 497 21.72 2.83 17.10
C THR A 497 22.46 1.50 17.10
N LEU A 498 21.80 0.45 16.62
CA LEU A 498 22.33 -0.91 16.59
C LEU A 498 22.60 -1.34 15.15
N ASP A 499 23.63 -2.16 14.96
CA ASP A 499 23.82 -2.87 13.71
C ASP A 499 22.78 -4.01 13.57
N GLU A 500 22.86 -4.75 12.46
CA GLU A 500 21.92 -5.83 12.17
C GLU A 500 21.89 -6.91 13.26
N PHE A 501 23.06 -7.37 13.69
CA PHE A 501 23.17 -8.35 14.76
C PHE A 501 22.63 -7.79 16.07
N GLY A 502 22.98 -6.55 16.43
CA GLY A 502 22.50 -5.88 17.63
C GLY A 502 20.98 -5.79 17.65
N MET A 503 20.34 -5.43 16.52
CA MET A 503 18.88 -5.42 16.37
C MET A 503 18.28 -6.81 16.61
N GLN A 504 18.85 -7.85 16.01
CA GLN A 504 18.39 -9.23 16.22
C GLN A 504 18.55 -9.66 17.69
N PHE A 505 19.70 -9.37 18.30
CA PHE A 505 19.99 -9.76 19.69
C PHE A 505 19.04 -9.08 20.69
N VAL A 506 18.86 -7.76 20.63
CA VAL A 506 18.00 -7.03 21.60
C VAL A 506 16.52 -7.43 21.49
N ASN A 507 16.09 -7.88 20.32
CA ASN A 507 14.75 -8.39 20.09
C ASN A 507 14.62 -9.90 20.36
N ARG A 508 15.69 -10.58 20.79
CA ARG A 508 15.76 -12.03 20.99
C ARG A 508 15.41 -12.83 19.73
N ALA A 509 15.95 -12.38 18.60
CA ALA A 509 15.66 -12.84 17.26
C ALA A 509 16.90 -13.37 16.52
N CYS A 510 18.02 -13.60 17.22
CA CYS A 510 19.19 -14.27 16.63
C CYS A 510 19.09 -15.81 16.73
N TRP A 511 19.95 -16.52 16.01
CA TRP A 511 19.99 -17.98 15.95
C TRP A 511 20.10 -18.65 17.33
N GLY A 512 20.85 -18.04 18.27
CA GLY A 512 20.94 -18.54 19.64
C GLY A 512 19.62 -18.46 20.41
N ASN A 513 18.79 -17.45 20.12
CA ASN A 513 17.45 -17.35 20.69
C ASN A 513 16.48 -18.37 20.07
N VAL A 514 16.64 -18.68 18.77
CA VAL A 514 15.89 -19.76 18.11
C VAL A 514 16.21 -21.10 18.78
N LEU A 515 17.49 -21.43 18.97
CA LEU A 515 17.89 -22.67 19.67
C LEU A 515 17.42 -22.71 21.11
N ALA A 516 17.44 -21.59 21.83
CA ALA A 516 16.90 -21.53 23.19
C ALA A 516 15.38 -21.76 23.23
N ALA A 517 14.64 -21.39 22.18
CA ALA A 517 13.24 -21.72 22.03
C ALA A 517 13.04 -23.22 21.72
N CYS A 518 13.86 -23.79 20.83
CA CYS A 518 13.87 -25.24 20.54
C CYS A 518 14.14 -26.07 21.81
N ALA A 519 15.21 -25.77 22.53
CA ALA A 519 15.56 -26.45 23.79
C ALA A 519 14.39 -26.40 24.78
N ARG A 520 13.70 -25.25 24.89
CA ARG A 520 12.56 -25.10 25.78
C ARG A 520 11.35 -25.94 25.37
N LEU A 521 11.09 -26.08 24.07
CA LEU A 521 10.00 -26.93 23.57
C LEU A 521 10.23 -28.41 23.84
N GLN A 522 11.50 -28.83 23.87
CA GLN A 522 11.92 -30.21 24.11
C GLN A 522 12.24 -30.49 25.58
N ASP A 523 12.00 -29.54 26.48
CA ASP A 523 12.34 -29.64 27.92
C ASP A 523 13.83 -29.95 28.17
N LEU A 524 14.71 -29.41 27.31
CA LEU A 524 16.16 -29.54 27.41
C LEU A 524 16.78 -28.29 28.04
N PRO A 525 17.89 -28.43 28.80
CA PRO A 525 18.68 -27.28 29.19
C PRO A 525 19.26 -26.60 27.94
N ARG A 526 19.38 -25.27 27.96
CA ARG A 526 19.96 -24.51 26.83
C ARG A 526 21.35 -25.02 26.43
N THR A 527 22.12 -25.48 27.40
CA THR A 527 23.46 -26.04 27.20
C THR A 527 23.48 -27.36 26.42
N ALA A 528 22.32 -27.96 26.12
CA ALA A 528 22.23 -29.08 25.20
C ALA A 528 22.42 -28.66 23.73
N LEU A 529 22.07 -27.41 23.39
CA LEU A 529 22.14 -26.87 22.03
C LEU A 529 23.13 -25.70 21.88
N LEU A 530 23.52 -25.09 23.00
CA LEU A 530 24.39 -23.93 23.07
C LEU A 530 25.60 -24.26 23.93
N THR A 531 26.73 -23.62 23.66
CA THR A 531 27.85 -23.62 24.62
C THR A 531 27.45 -22.86 25.90
N ILE A 532 28.22 -23.01 26.98
CA ILE A 532 27.95 -22.31 28.25
C ILE A 532 27.92 -20.79 28.05
N ASP A 533 28.87 -20.26 27.28
CA ASP A 533 29.00 -18.83 27.02
C ASP A 533 27.89 -18.32 26.11
N GLU A 534 27.51 -19.08 25.07
CA GLU A 534 26.35 -18.78 24.22
C GLU A 534 25.05 -18.77 25.03
N ALA A 535 24.85 -19.77 25.90
CA ALA A 535 23.69 -19.85 26.77
C ALA A 535 23.62 -18.67 27.76
N ALA A 536 24.77 -18.24 28.27
CA ALA A 536 24.89 -17.05 29.12
C ALA A 536 24.60 -15.75 28.35
N ALA A 537 25.09 -15.63 27.11
CA ALA A 537 24.80 -14.50 26.22
C ALA A 537 23.29 -14.40 25.92
N VAL A 538 22.65 -15.51 25.54
CA VAL A 538 21.19 -15.59 25.33
C VAL A 538 20.40 -15.25 26.60
N ALA A 539 20.95 -15.54 27.79
CA ALA A 539 20.36 -15.18 29.08
C ALA A 539 20.58 -13.70 29.47
N GLY A 540 21.33 -12.92 28.69
CA GLY A 540 21.70 -11.54 29.00
C GLY A 540 22.74 -11.41 30.11
N LYS A 541 23.52 -12.46 30.37
CA LYS A 541 24.55 -12.52 31.43
C LYS A 541 25.99 -12.66 30.91
N GLY A 542 26.17 -12.74 29.59
CA GLY A 542 27.47 -12.94 28.94
C GLY A 542 27.72 -11.95 27.80
N ASN A 543 28.82 -12.16 27.06
CA ASN A 543 29.18 -11.33 25.91
C ASN A 543 28.29 -11.67 24.70
N PRO A 544 27.45 -10.75 24.19
CA PRO A 544 26.60 -11.01 23.03
C PRO A 544 27.39 -11.31 21.76
N GLU A 545 28.63 -10.82 21.63
CA GLU A 545 29.44 -10.98 20.42
C GLU A 545 29.75 -12.44 20.08
N ILE A 546 29.64 -13.37 21.03
CA ILE A 546 29.81 -14.81 20.77
C ILE A 546 28.72 -15.39 19.86
N LEU A 547 27.59 -14.68 19.69
CA LEU A 547 26.47 -15.10 18.85
C LEU A 547 26.50 -14.45 17.46
N ARG A 548 27.54 -13.70 17.10
CA ARG A 548 27.63 -13.03 15.78
C ARG A 548 27.79 -13.97 14.61
#